data_AF-B0SPD1-F1
#
_entry.id   AF-B0SPD1-F1
#
_cell.length_a   1.000
_cell.length_b   1.000
_cell.length_c   1.000
_cell.angle_alpha   90.00
_cell.angle_beta   90.00
_cell.angle_gamma   90.00
#
_symmetry.space_group_name_H-M   'P 1'
#
loop_
_entity.id
_entity.type
_entity.pdbx_description
1 polymer ?
#
loop_
_entity_poly.entity_id
_entity_poly.type
_entity_poly.pdbx_seq_one_letter_code
_entity_poly.pdbx_strand_id
1 'polypeptide(L)'
;MRLFFILFLFSAVLGFGFFSCNESKEIQAEESFPTHPIEVNIKEKGAGKYEMELYLPKDFGFQIEAPHRIFLSGSEGLKVTSAELKLTGPTHPKKPEYFEYVKPLTFQVEGKGKLQMEGKLFYCNFLKNICIPAKVTKTFTI
;
A
#
# COMPACT_ATOMS: atom_id res chain seq x y z
N MET A 1 13.75 33.62 -57.07
CA MET A 1 14.18 34.36 -55.87
C MET A 1 14.74 33.38 -54.87
N ARG A 2 16.07 33.38 -54.71
CA ARG A 2 16.80 32.65 -53.68
C ARG A 2 16.95 33.60 -52.49
N LEU A 3 16.61 33.16 -51.28
CA LEU A 3 16.94 33.89 -50.05
C LEU A 3 17.43 32.90 -49.00
N PHE A 4 18.73 32.64 -49.04
CA PHE A 4 19.50 32.23 -47.88
C PHE A 4 20.04 33.52 -47.27
N PHE A 5 19.74 33.81 -46.02
CA PHE A 5 20.64 34.63 -45.20
C PHE A 5 20.53 34.23 -43.72
N ILE A 6 21.67 33.75 -43.26
CA ILE A 6 22.01 33.34 -41.90
C ILE A 6 22.15 34.60 -41.04
N LEU A 7 21.63 34.58 -39.82
CA LEU A 7 22.17 35.41 -38.73
C LEU A 7 22.05 34.66 -37.40
N PHE A 8 23.23 34.26 -36.94
CA PHE A 8 23.59 33.65 -35.67
C PHE A 8 23.78 34.76 -34.63
N LEU A 9 23.79 34.35 -33.34
CA LEU A 9 24.27 35.05 -32.13
C LEU A 9 23.24 35.88 -31.36
N PHE A 10 22.75 35.32 -30.26
CA PHE A 10 23.00 35.92 -28.94
C PHE A 10 23.17 34.84 -27.87
N SER A 11 24.14 35.10 -27.01
CA SER A 11 24.84 34.15 -26.15
C SER A 11 24.19 33.99 -24.77
N ALA A 12 24.33 32.77 -24.24
CA ALA A 12 24.65 32.37 -22.86
C ALA A 12 24.16 33.23 -21.68
N VAL A 13 23.44 32.61 -20.72
CA VAL A 13 23.81 32.62 -19.28
C VAL A 13 23.36 31.29 -18.64
N LEU A 14 24.29 30.77 -17.83
CA LEU A 14 24.28 29.58 -17.00
C LEU A 14 23.21 29.61 -15.89
N GLY A 15 22.66 28.44 -15.58
CA GLY A 15 21.81 28.23 -14.40
C GLY A 15 21.73 26.76 -14.02
N PHE A 16 22.87 26.16 -13.67
CA PHE A 16 22.91 24.89 -12.93
C PHE A 16 22.39 25.14 -11.51
N GLY A 17 21.15 24.75 -11.24
CA GLY A 17 20.57 24.68 -9.90
C GLY A 17 20.18 23.25 -9.59
N PHE A 18 21.12 22.44 -9.09
CA PHE A 18 20.80 21.18 -8.44
C PHE A 18 20.21 21.51 -7.06
N PHE A 19 18.88 21.60 -6.96
CA PHE A 19 18.19 21.43 -5.69
C PHE A 19 17.81 19.96 -5.54
N SER A 20 18.73 19.20 -4.95
CA SER A 20 18.44 17.91 -4.35
C SER A 20 17.71 18.18 -3.03
N CYS A 21 16.38 18.16 -3.08
CA CYS A 21 15.57 17.98 -1.89
C CYS A 21 15.23 16.49 -1.81
N ASN A 22 15.72 15.86 -0.75
CA ASN A 22 15.42 14.50 -0.36
C ASN A 22 13.90 14.39 -0.13
N GLU A 23 13.17 13.94 -1.14
CA GLU A 23 11.77 13.60 -1.03
C GLU A 23 11.71 12.21 -0.38
N SER A 24 11.51 12.18 0.94
CA SER A 24 11.06 10.99 1.64
C SER A 24 9.71 10.59 1.03
N LYS A 25 9.76 9.62 0.12
CA LYS A 25 8.60 9.04 -0.56
C LYS A 25 7.70 8.34 0.46
N GLU A 26 6.72 9.07 0.95
CA GLU A 26 5.51 8.47 1.50
C GLU A 26 4.72 7.92 0.30
N ILE A 27 4.62 6.59 0.22
CA ILE A 27 3.96 5.87 -0.88
C ILE A 27 2.45 6.09 -0.72
N GLN A 28 1.92 7.13 -1.35
CA GLN A 28 0.48 7.38 -1.39
C GLN A 28 -0.18 6.52 -2.47
N ALA A 29 -1.13 5.68 -2.05
CA ALA A 29 -1.95 4.88 -2.95
C ALA A 29 -2.92 5.80 -3.73
N GLU A 30 -2.92 5.72 -5.05
CA GLU A 30 -3.83 6.47 -5.93
C GLU A 30 -5.31 6.24 -5.58
N GLU A 31 -6.08 7.34 -5.59
CA GLU A 31 -7.44 7.46 -5.06
C GLU A 31 -8.49 6.67 -5.87
N SER A 32 -9.06 5.64 -5.23
CA SER A 32 -10.42 5.18 -5.47
C SER A 32 -11.22 5.49 -4.22
N PHE A 33 -12.45 6.02 -4.35
CA PHE A 33 -13.32 6.29 -3.21
C PHE A 33 -13.37 5.06 -2.30
N PRO A 34 -12.93 5.16 -1.03
CA PRO A 34 -12.85 3.99 -0.18
C PRO A 34 -14.27 3.53 0.16
N THR A 35 -14.73 2.48 -0.52
CA THR A 35 -15.99 1.77 -0.22
C THR A 35 -15.97 1.11 1.17
N HIS A 36 -14.80 1.05 1.79
CA HIS A 36 -14.54 0.46 3.09
C HIS A 36 -13.51 1.31 3.86
N PRO A 37 -13.53 1.27 5.20
CA PRO A 37 -12.61 2.06 6.02
C PRO A 37 -11.24 1.40 6.23
N ILE A 38 -10.96 0.27 5.58
CA ILE A 38 -9.68 -0.45 5.73
C ILE A 38 -8.55 0.30 5.03
N GLU A 39 -7.54 0.67 5.80
CA GLU A 39 -6.29 1.25 5.32
C GLU A 39 -5.20 0.18 5.27
N VAL A 40 -4.38 0.21 4.23
CA VAL A 40 -3.29 -0.76 4.01
C VAL A 40 -2.00 0.01 3.84
N ASN A 41 -0.99 -0.35 4.63
CA ASN A 41 0.36 0.21 4.53
C ASN A 41 1.38 -0.92 4.35
N ILE A 42 2.49 -0.64 3.65
CA ILE A 42 3.60 -1.57 3.45
C ILE A 42 4.88 -0.89 3.92
N LYS A 43 5.63 -1.60 4.77
CA LYS A 43 6.92 -1.17 5.30
C LYS A 43 8.00 -2.16 4.92
N GLU A 44 9.11 -1.66 4.39
CA GLU A 44 10.32 -2.48 4.19
C GLU A 44 11.03 -2.69 5.54
N LYS A 45 11.39 -3.95 5.82
CA LYS A 45 12.08 -4.35 7.07
C LYS A 45 13.52 -4.77 6.83
N GLY A 46 13.84 -5.11 5.58
CA GLY A 46 15.17 -5.46 5.12
C GLY A 46 15.10 -5.84 3.65
N ALA A 47 16.25 -6.09 3.03
CA ALA A 47 16.33 -6.39 1.60
C ALA A 47 15.38 -7.54 1.20
N GLY A 48 14.36 -7.22 0.40
CA GLY A 48 13.36 -8.18 -0.08
C GLY A 48 12.35 -8.65 0.98
N LYS A 49 12.35 -8.08 2.19
CA LYS A 49 11.45 -8.43 3.30
C LYS A 49 10.57 -7.25 3.68
N TYR A 50 9.26 -7.48 3.67
CA TYR A 50 8.25 -6.46 3.88
C TYR A 50 7.23 -6.89 4.94
N GLU A 51 6.64 -5.89 5.58
CA GLU A 51 5.50 -6.02 6.46
C GLU A 51 4.32 -5.21 5.91
N MET A 52 3.16 -5.84 5.86
CA MET A 52 1.89 -5.19 5.55
C MET A 52 1.11 -4.96 6.83
N GLU A 53 0.70 -3.72 7.05
CA GLU A 53 -0.12 -3.31 8.18
C GLU A 53 -1.54 -3.00 7.69
N LEU A 54 -2.53 -3.48 8.46
CA LEU A 54 -3.94 -3.23 8.20
C LEU A 54 -4.50 -2.38 9.34
N TYR A 55 -5.03 -1.22 8.99
CA TYR A 55 -5.61 -0.29 9.94
C TYR A 55 -7.10 -0.12 9.70
N LEU A 56 -7.81 0.04 10.81
CA LEU A 56 -9.22 0.41 10.84
C LEU A 56 -9.37 1.63 11.75
N PRO A 57 -10.27 2.57 11.41
CA PRO A 57 -10.61 3.68 12.28
C PRO A 57 -11.17 3.19 13.62
N LYS A 58 -11.22 4.12 14.57
CA LYS A 58 -11.91 3.91 15.85
C LYS A 58 -13.34 3.43 15.59
N ASP A 59 -13.82 2.54 16.47
CA ASP A 59 -15.14 1.92 16.42
C ASP A 59 -15.35 0.85 15.33
N PHE A 60 -14.27 0.46 14.63
CA PHE A 60 -14.26 -0.69 13.75
C PHE A 60 -13.29 -1.77 14.25
N GLY A 61 -13.52 -3.01 13.83
CA GLY A 61 -12.59 -4.11 14.10
C GLY A 61 -12.74 -5.26 13.12
N PHE A 62 -11.71 -6.10 13.05
CA PHE A 62 -11.75 -7.35 12.30
C PHE A 62 -12.27 -8.48 13.19
N GLN A 63 -13.24 -9.23 12.70
CA GLN A 63 -13.77 -10.39 13.41
C GLN A 63 -12.80 -11.57 13.32
N ILE A 64 -12.56 -12.27 14.43
CA ILE A 64 -11.57 -13.35 14.53
C ILE A 64 -11.97 -14.56 13.68
N GLU A 65 -13.23 -14.96 13.74
CA GLU A 65 -13.74 -16.15 13.05
C GLU A 65 -14.09 -15.91 11.57
N ALA A 66 -14.02 -14.65 11.11
CA ALA A 66 -14.41 -14.34 9.75
C ALA A 66 -13.36 -14.85 8.74
N PRO A 67 -13.79 -15.33 7.56
CA PRO A 67 -12.91 -15.97 6.58
C PRO A 67 -12.14 -14.93 5.74
N HIS A 68 -11.26 -14.17 6.37
CA HIS A 68 -10.38 -13.20 5.69
C HIS A 68 -9.44 -13.89 4.72
N ARG A 69 -9.28 -13.32 3.52
CA ARG A 69 -8.34 -13.80 2.51
C ARG A 69 -7.59 -12.63 1.91
N ILE A 70 -6.27 -12.69 1.90
CA ILE A 70 -5.41 -11.73 1.22
C ILE A 70 -4.52 -12.50 0.26
N PHE A 71 -4.37 -11.96 -0.94
CA PHE A 71 -3.53 -12.47 -2.00
C PHE A 71 -2.57 -11.38 -2.44
N LEU A 72 -1.32 -11.78 -2.70
CA LEU A 72 -0.27 -10.92 -3.22
C LEU A 72 0.24 -11.50 -4.53
N SER A 73 0.33 -10.66 -5.55
CA SER A 73 0.97 -10.98 -6.82
C SER A 73 2.00 -9.92 -7.19
N GLY A 74 3.11 -10.37 -7.75
CA GLY A 74 4.11 -9.49 -8.35
C GLY A 74 3.92 -9.42 -9.86
N SER A 75 4.23 -8.27 -10.44
CA SER A 75 4.32 -8.05 -11.88
C SER A 75 5.53 -7.17 -12.22
N GLU A 76 5.83 -7.02 -13.51
CA GLU A 76 6.95 -6.18 -14.00
C GLU A 76 8.34 -6.60 -13.47
N GLY A 77 8.55 -7.91 -13.22
CA GLY A 77 9.82 -8.45 -12.72
C GLY A 77 9.89 -8.65 -11.20
N LEU A 78 8.85 -8.25 -10.47
CA LEU A 78 8.67 -8.56 -9.06
C LEU A 78 8.06 -9.97 -8.90
N LYS A 79 8.62 -10.78 -8.00
CA LYS A 79 8.08 -12.11 -7.64
C LYS A 79 7.89 -12.20 -6.13
N VAL A 80 6.70 -12.60 -5.69
CA VAL A 80 6.43 -12.92 -4.28
C VAL A 80 6.93 -14.33 -3.99
N THR A 81 7.88 -14.48 -3.06
CA THR A 81 8.52 -15.78 -2.75
C THR A 81 7.93 -16.44 -1.52
N SER A 82 7.48 -15.66 -0.55
CA SER A 82 6.84 -16.15 0.68
C SER A 82 5.86 -15.09 1.19
N ALA A 83 4.72 -15.51 1.72
CA ALA A 83 3.73 -14.60 2.29
C ALA A 83 2.94 -15.28 3.42
N GLU A 84 3.03 -14.72 4.63
CA GLU A 84 2.23 -15.13 5.78
C GLU A 84 1.11 -14.11 6.00
N LEU A 85 -0.01 -14.33 5.30
CA LEU A 85 -1.10 -13.33 5.19
C LEU A 85 -2.32 -13.64 6.06
N LYS A 86 -2.15 -14.47 7.09
CA LYS A 86 -3.22 -14.80 8.03
C LYS A 86 -3.33 -13.71 9.09
N LEU A 87 -4.51 -13.09 9.20
CA LEU A 87 -4.77 -12.12 10.26
C LEU A 87 -4.62 -12.80 11.63
N THR A 88 -3.75 -12.23 12.46
CA THR A 88 -3.54 -12.63 13.85
C THR A 88 -3.38 -11.37 14.70
N GLY A 89 -3.68 -11.46 16.00
CA GLY A 89 -3.65 -10.31 16.89
C GLY A 89 -4.17 -10.63 18.27
N PRO A 90 -3.99 -9.73 19.25
CA PRO A 90 -4.66 -9.86 20.53
C PRO A 90 -6.17 -9.66 20.38
N THR A 91 -6.91 -10.31 21.26
CA THR A 91 -8.37 -10.21 21.33
C THR A 91 -8.79 -8.90 22.01
N HIS A 92 -9.82 -8.24 21.48
CA HIS A 92 -10.32 -6.99 22.03
C HIS A 92 -10.93 -7.18 23.43
N PRO A 93 -10.51 -6.40 24.46
CA PRO A 93 -10.83 -6.67 25.86
C PRO A 93 -12.33 -6.57 26.18
N LYS A 94 -13.09 -5.76 25.43
CA LYS A 94 -14.55 -5.61 25.62
C LYS A 94 -15.41 -6.45 24.67
N LYS A 95 -14.81 -7.02 23.62
CA LYS A 95 -15.54 -7.72 22.55
C LYS A 95 -14.67 -8.88 22.05
N PRO A 96 -14.79 -10.08 22.67
CA PRO A 96 -13.83 -11.17 22.45
C PRO A 96 -13.85 -11.78 21.04
N GLU A 97 -14.88 -11.47 20.25
CA GLU A 97 -15.02 -11.95 18.88
C GLU A 97 -14.16 -11.17 17.87
N TYR A 98 -13.46 -10.12 18.31
CA TYR A 98 -12.71 -9.20 17.45
C TYR A 98 -11.25 -9.09 17.85
N PHE A 99 -10.39 -8.83 16.88
CA PHE A 99 -9.01 -8.41 17.14
C PHE A 99 -8.99 -6.97 17.68
N GLU A 100 -8.20 -6.71 18.71
CA GLU A 100 -7.91 -5.36 19.18
C GLU A 100 -7.11 -4.58 18.12
N TYR A 101 -6.11 -5.25 17.57
CA TYR A 101 -5.37 -4.83 16.38
C TYR A 101 -4.86 -6.07 15.65
N VAL A 102 -4.56 -5.92 14.37
CA VAL A 102 -3.95 -6.98 13.55
C VAL A 102 -2.44 -6.80 13.58
N LYS A 103 -1.71 -7.88 13.87
CA LYS A 103 -0.25 -7.90 13.77
C LYS A 103 0.18 -7.72 12.31
N PRO A 104 1.31 -7.03 12.05
CA PRO A 104 1.82 -6.89 10.69
C PRO A 104 2.01 -8.24 10.01
N LEU A 105 1.56 -8.33 8.75
CA LEU A 105 1.65 -9.53 7.92
C LEU A 105 2.97 -9.50 7.14
N THR A 106 3.79 -10.52 7.30
CA THR A 106 5.12 -10.54 6.66
C THR A 106 5.08 -11.22 5.31
N PHE A 107 5.80 -10.66 4.35
CA PHE A 107 6.02 -11.28 3.04
C PHE A 107 7.40 -10.95 2.48
N GLN A 108 7.85 -11.77 1.53
CA GLN A 108 9.15 -11.64 0.88
C GLN A 108 8.97 -11.57 -0.63
N VAL A 109 9.81 -10.75 -1.25
CA VAL A 109 9.82 -10.55 -2.69
C VAL A 109 11.24 -10.59 -3.24
N GLU A 110 11.33 -10.96 -4.51
CA GLU A 110 12.56 -10.91 -5.31
C GLU A 110 12.33 -10.03 -6.54
N GLY A 111 13.35 -9.25 -6.91
CA GLY A 111 13.27 -8.30 -8.02
C GLY A 111 12.66 -6.95 -7.62
N LYS A 112 12.31 -6.16 -8.63
CA LYS A 112 11.65 -4.86 -8.51
C LYS A 112 10.49 -4.81 -9.50
N GLY A 113 9.47 -4.01 -9.21
CA GLY A 113 8.29 -3.90 -10.07
C GLY A 113 7.06 -3.51 -9.29
N LYS A 114 5.91 -4.09 -9.65
CA LYS A 114 4.62 -3.78 -9.01
C LYS A 114 4.11 -4.94 -8.18
N LEU A 115 3.76 -4.65 -6.94
CA LEU A 115 3.05 -5.55 -6.05
C LEU A 115 1.56 -5.22 -6.11
N GLN A 116 0.75 -6.19 -6.49
CA GLN A 116 -0.71 -6.11 -6.45
C GLN A 116 -1.22 -6.89 -5.24
N MET A 117 -2.01 -6.23 -4.41
CA MET A 117 -2.73 -6.80 -3.28
C MET A 117 -4.21 -6.91 -3.62
N GLU A 118 -4.77 -8.09 -3.40
CA GLU A 118 -6.20 -8.32 -3.44
C GLU A 118 -6.66 -9.00 -2.15
N GLY A 119 -7.70 -8.45 -1.51
CA GLY A 119 -8.20 -8.93 -0.24
C GLY A 119 -9.71 -9.00 -0.20
N LYS A 120 -10.24 -10.07 0.39
CA LYS A 120 -11.62 -10.13 0.90
C LYS A 120 -11.54 -10.14 2.43
N LEU A 121 -11.82 -9.00 3.03
CA LEU A 121 -11.72 -8.78 4.48
C LEU A 121 -13.10 -8.52 5.07
N PHE A 122 -13.32 -8.90 6.32
CA PHE A 122 -14.59 -8.69 7.02
C PHE A 122 -14.38 -7.74 8.19
N TYR A 123 -14.86 -6.52 8.06
CA TYR A 123 -14.75 -5.53 9.13
C TYR A 123 -16.12 -5.30 9.75
N CYS A 124 -16.16 -4.97 11.03
CA CYS A 124 -17.40 -4.76 11.75
C CYS A 124 -17.41 -3.38 12.39
N ASN A 125 -18.57 -2.72 12.37
CA ASN A 125 -18.79 -1.45 13.03
C ASN A 125 -19.41 -1.71 14.41
N PHE A 126 -18.73 -1.31 15.47
CA PHE A 126 -19.14 -1.57 16.84
C PHE A 126 -20.37 -0.78 17.28
N LEU A 127 -20.58 0.43 16.72
CA LEU A 127 -21.73 1.28 17.02
C LEU A 127 -23.01 0.73 16.41
N LYS A 128 -22.90 0.23 15.18
CA LYS A 128 -24.03 -0.33 14.41
C LYS A 128 -24.25 -1.82 14.65
N ASN A 129 -23.28 -2.49 15.27
CA ASN A 129 -23.27 -3.93 15.50
C ASN A 129 -23.50 -4.75 14.21
N ILE A 130 -22.84 -4.34 13.12
CA ILE A 130 -22.91 -5.00 11.80
C ILE A 130 -21.52 -5.35 11.31
N CYS A 131 -21.41 -6.45 10.56
CA CYS A 131 -20.20 -6.90 9.88
C CYS A 131 -20.38 -6.84 8.37
N ILE A 132 -19.40 -6.27 7.67
CA ILE A 132 -19.48 -5.95 6.25
C ILE A 132 -18.27 -6.56 5.53
N PRO A 133 -18.47 -7.32 4.45
CA PRO A 133 -17.38 -7.76 3.60
C PRO A 133 -16.83 -6.56 2.78
N ALA A 134 -15.52 -6.38 2.80
CA ALA A 134 -14.77 -5.45 1.97
C ALA A 134 -13.96 -6.21 0.93
N LYS A 135 -14.01 -5.74 -0.32
CA LYS A 135 -13.04 -6.10 -1.35
C LYS A 135 -11.99 -5.00 -1.42
N VAL A 136 -10.77 -5.32 -1.03
CA VAL A 136 -9.62 -4.39 -1.03
C VAL A 136 -8.74 -4.73 -2.22
N THR A 137 -8.45 -3.76 -3.07
CA THR A 137 -7.47 -3.91 -4.15
C THR A 137 -6.53 -2.71 -4.13
N LYS A 138 -5.22 -2.98 -4.03
CA LYS A 138 -4.17 -1.95 -3.98
C LYS A 138 -2.98 -2.38 -4.81
N THR A 139 -2.33 -1.41 -5.42
CA THR A 139 -1.09 -1.63 -6.16
C THR A 139 0.00 -0.76 -5.54
N PHE A 140 1.17 -1.33 -5.34
CA PHE A 140 2.34 -0.69 -4.74
C PHE A 140 3.53 -0.87 -5.68
N THR A 141 4.40 0.13 -5.73
CA THR A 141 5.66 0.05 -6.47
C THR A 141 6.78 -0.29 -5.49
N ILE A 142 7.52 -1.36 -5.75
CA ILE A 142 8.63 -1.86 -4.93
C ILE A 142 9.93 -1.87 -5.75
#